data_AF-A0A0M8QP43-F1
#
_entry.id   AF-A0A0M8QP43-F1
#
_cell.length_a   1.000
_cell.length_b   1.000
_cell.length_c   1.000
_cell.angle_alpha   90.00
_cell.angle_beta   90.00
_cell.angle_gamma   90.00
#
_symmetry.space_group_name_H-M   'P 1'
#
loop_
_entity.id
_entity.type
_entity.pdbx_description
1 polymer ?
#
loop_
_entity_poly.entity_id
_entity_poly.type
_entity_poly.pdbx_seq_one_letter_code
_entity_poly.pdbx_strand_id
1 'polypeptide(L)'
;MPRSYPPEFRRRVLDLVASGRKVAEVAQLLGVSDQTICNWRRRHLIDTGQIPGTTSSDQAELASARKRIAEPETELAIHRRAAELLGEATRPKGGTKPSA
;
A
#
# COMPACT_ATOMS: atom_id res chain seq x y z
N MET A 1 -17.06 4.01 0.96
CA MET A 1 -15.92 3.75 1.88
C MET A 1 -16.49 3.03 3.10
N PRO A 2 -16.01 1.82 3.47
CA PRO A 2 -16.45 1.22 4.72
C PRO A 2 -16.14 2.18 5.86
N ARG A 3 -17.08 2.33 6.80
CA ARG A 3 -16.99 3.30 7.90
C ARG A 3 -15.92 2.84 8.88
N SER A 4 -14.69 3.28 8.66
CA SER A 4 -13.58 3.01 9.60
C SER A 4 -13.82 3.75 10.90
N TYR A 5 -13.50 3.08 12.01
CA TYR A 5 -13.51 3.71 13.32
C TYR A 5 -12.50 4.87 13.38
N PRO A 6 -12.90 6.05 13.92
CA PRO A 6 -11.99 7.17 14.10
C PRO A 6 -10.73 6.78 14.88
N PRO A 7 -9.55 7.34 14.56
CA PRO A 7 -8.30 7.02 15.27
C PRO A 7 -8.37 7.33 16.76
N GLU A 8 -9.08 8.40 17.16
CA GLU A 8 -9.27 8.80 18.55
C GLU A 8 -10.09 7.74 19.32
N PHE A 9 -11.11 7.18 18.68
CA PHE A 9 -11.91 6.10 19.25
C PHE A 9 -11.06 4.85 19.47
N ARG A 10 -10.28 4.45 18.46
CA ARG A 10 -9.36 3.31 18.57
C ARG A 10 -8.35 3.50 19.69
N ARG A 11 -7.81 4.70 19.84
CA ARG A 11 -6.86 5.03 20.93
C ARG A 11 -7.51 4.86 22.31
N ARG A 12 -8.69 5.44 22.53
CA ARG A 12 -9.43 5.28 23.80
C ARG A 12 -9.74 3.82 24.13
N VAL A 13 -10.11 3.01 23.12
CA VAL A 13 -10.32 1.56 23.29
C VAL A 13 -9.05 0.88 23.76
N LEU A 14 -7.91 1.18 23.14
CA LEU A 14 -6.61 0.62 23.53
C LEU A 14 -6.18 1.09 24.92
N ASP A 15 -6.44 2.34 25.30
CA ASP A 15 -6.14 2.88 26.63
C ASP A 15 -6.93 2.13 27.72
N LEU A 16 -8.22 1.81 27.47
CA LEU A 16 -9.04 0.99 28.37
C LEU A 16 -8.49 -0.43 28.54
N VAL A 17 -8.03 -1.04 27.45
CA VAL A 17 -7.41 -2.38 27.52
C VAL A 17 -6.05 -2.31 28.22
N ALA A 18 -5.28 -1.25 28.00
CA ALA A 18 -4.00 -1.02 28.67
C ALA A 18 -4.16 -0.77 30.17
N SER A 19 -5.29 -0.19 30.61
CA SER A 19 -5.63 -0.02 32.02
C SER A 19 -6.03 -1.33 32.73
N GLY A 20 -5.90 -2.48 32.06
CA GLY A 20 -6.16 -3.81 32.63
C GLY A 20 -7.57 -4.36 32.41
N ARG A 21 -8.45 -3.65 31.69
CA ARG A 21 -9.77 -4.20 31.35
C ARG A 21 -9.66 -5.34 30.35
N LYS A 22 -10.52 -6.35 30.49
CA LYS A 22 -10.56 -7.46 29.53
C LYS A 22 -11.12 -6.98 28.20
N VAL A 23 -10.55 -7.49 27.10
CA VAL A 23 -10.98 -7.17 25.74
C VAL A 23 -12.48 -7.44 25.55
N ALA A 24 -12.98 -8.58 26.04
CA ALA A 24 -14.40 -8.95 25.95
C ALA A 24 -15.33 -7.95 26.64
N GLU A 25 -14.93 -7.40 27.79
CA GLU A 25 -15.73 -6.40 28.52
C GLU A 25 -15.79 -5.08 27.73
N VAL A 26 -14.65 -4.64 27.17
CA VAL A 26 -14.57 -3.41 26.37
C VAL A 26 -15.35 -3.57 25.05
N ALA A 27 -15.27 -4.74 24.43
CA ALA A 27 -16.01 -5.10 23.23
C ALA A 27 -17.52 -5.04 23.44
N GLN A 28 -18.03 -5.69 24.49
CA GLN A 28 -19.44 -5.64 24.84
C GLN A 28 -19.93 -4.22 25.16
N LEU A 29 -19.15 -3.46 25.95
CA LEU A 29 -19.50 -2.10 26.34
C LEU A 29 -19.63 -1.15 25.15
N LEU A 30 -18.77 -1.31 24.14
CA LEU A 30 -18.68 -0.38 23.01
C LEU A 30 -19.33 -0.91 21.72
N GLY A 31 -19.89 -2.11 21.75
CA GLY A 31 -20.49 -2.75 20.57
C GLY A 31 -19.48 -3.05 19.46
N VAL A 32 -18.21 -3.31 19.82
CA VAL A 32 -17.12 -3.60 18.88
C VAL A 32 -16.72 -5.06 19.06
N SER A 33 -16.40 -5.78 17.99
CA SER A 33 -15.96 -7.18 18.13
C SER A 33 -14.60 -7.30 18.83
N ASP A 34 -14.44 -8.33 19.68
CA ASP A 34 -13.18 -8.67 20.34
C ASP A 34 -12.02 -8.77 19.34
N GLN A 35 -12.27 -9.40 18.19
CA GLN A 35 -11.28 -9.56 17.13
C GLN A 35 -10.78 -8.21 16.59
N THR A 36 -11.67 -7.24 16.43
CA THR A 36 -11.32 -5.88 16.00
C THR A 36 -10.37 -5.22 17.01
N ILE A 37 -10.67 -5.33 18.30
CA ILE A 37 -9.84 -4.77 19.37
C ILE A 37 -8.46 -5.45 19.42
N CYS A 38 -8.43 -6.79 19.33
CA CYS A 38 -7.19 -7.56 19.26
C CYS A 38 -6.32 -7.15 18.06
N ASN A 39 -6.93 -6.90 16.90
CA ASN A 39 -6.20 -6.43 15.72
C ASN A 39 -5.61 -5.03 15.92
N TRP A 40 -6.36 -4.10 16.52
CA TRP A 40 -5.83 -2.78 16.87
C TRP A 40 -4.68 -2.87 17.86
N ARG A 41 -4.80 -3.71 18.89
CA ARG A 41 -3.74 -3.91 19.88
C ARG A 41 -2.48 -4.45 19.22
N ARG A 42 -2.59 -5.48 18.39
CA ARG A 42 -1.46 -6.03 17.64
C ARG A 42 -0.80 -4.97 16.75
N ARG A 43 -1.59 -4.20 16.01
CA ARG A 43 -1.07 -3.12 15.15
C ARG A 43 -0.34 -2.05 15.97
N HIS A 44 -0.91 -1.64 17.10
CA HIS A 44 -0.28 -0.67 17.99
C HIS A 44 1.05 -1.18 18.56
N LEU A 45 1.14 -2.47 18.91
CA LEU A 45 2.41 -3.07 19.37
C LEU A 45 3.46 -3.11 18.25
N ILE A 46 3.07 -3.36 17.00
CA ILE A 46 3.97 -3.29 15.85
C ILE A 46 4.44 -1.85 15.64
N ASP A 47 3.51 -0.90 15.61
CA ASP A 47 3.81 0.51 15.34
C ASP A 47 4.64 1.17 16.45
N THR A 48 4.59 0.64 17.67
CA THR A 48 5.43 1.07 18.81
C THR A 48 6.73 0.28 18.93
N GLY A 49 7.01 -0.68 18.03
CA GLY A 49 8.22 -1.49 18.03
C GLY A 49 8.30 -2.54 19.15
N GLN A 50 7.20 -2.79 19.86
CA GLN A 50 7.16 -3.80 20.94
C GLN A 50 7.13 -5.23 20.40
N ILE A 51 6.60 -5.44 19.19
CA ILE A 51 6.64 -6.73 18.49
C ILE A 51 7.13 -6.53 17.05
N PRO A 52 7.82 -7.52 16.48
CA PRO A 52 8.29 -7.44 15.10
C PRO A 52 7.13 -7.33 14.10
N GLY A 53 7.29 -6.49 13.08
CA GLY A 53 6.33 -6.32 11.99
C GLY A 53 6.59 -5.05 11.21
N THR A 54 5.95 -4.92 10.05
CA THR A 54 6.00 -3.68 9.25
C THR A 54 5.06 -2.64 9.84
N THR A 55 5.59 -1.48 10.19
CA THR A 55 4.80 -0.41 10.79
C THR A 55 3.84 0.21 9.78
N SER A 56 2.81 0.89 10.28
CA SER A 56 1.89 1.67 9.43
C SER A 56 2.62 2.76 8.63
N SER A 57 3.71 3.33 9.17
CA SER A 57 4.54 4.32 8.47
C SER A 57 5.27 3.68 7.30
N ASP A 58 5.95 2.56 7.54
CA ASP A 58 6.71 1.85 6.51
C ASP A 58 5.78 1.40 5.36
N GLN A 59 4.56 0.95 5.69
CA GLN A 59 3.56 0.60 4.68
C GLN A 59 3.15 1.82 3.83
N ALA A 60 2.99 2.99 4.43
CA ALA A 60 2.66 4.22 3.70
C ALA A 60 3.81 4.66 2.79
N GLU A 61 5.04 4.55 3.27
CA GLU A 61 6.25 4.83 2.48
C GLU A 61 6.41 3.84 1.32
N LEU A 62 6.20 2.54 1.57
CA LEU A 62 6.19 1.50 0.54
C LEU A 62 5.13 1.79 -0.54
N ALA A 63 3.93 2.21 -0.15
CA ALA A 63 2.88 2.57 -1.10
C ALA A 63 3.25 3.80 -1.93
N SER A 64 3.82 4.84 -1.30
CA SER A 64 4.31 6.04 -1.98
C SER A 64 5.44 5.71 -2.96
N ALA A 65 6.41 4.89 -2.54
CA ALA A 65 7.52 4.45 -3.37
C ALA A 65 7.02 3.65 -4.58
N ARG A 66 6.09 2.71 -4.38
CA ARG A 66 5.47 1.95 -5.49
C ARG A 66 4.77 2.87 -6.49
N LYS A 67 4.05 3.88 -6.01
CA LYS A 67 3.40 4.86 -6.88
C LYS A 67 4.42 5.65 -7.71
N ARG A 68 5.51 6.10 -7.09
CA ARG A 68 6.61 6.82 -7.76
C ARG A 68 7.38 5.97 -8.77
N ILE A 69 7.39 4.65 -8.62
CA ILE A 69 8.03 3.72 -9.58
C ILE A 69 7.10 3.47 -10.79
N ALA A 70 5.80 3.33 -10.55
CA ALA A 70 4.84 3.04 -11.62
C ALA A 70 4.74 4.16 -12.68
N GLU A 71 4.90 5.42 -12.26
CA GLU A 71 4.85 6.60 -13.13
C GLU A 71 5.96 6.59 -14.22
N PRO A 72 7.26 6.53 -13.88
CA PRO A 72 8.33 6.46 -14.88
C PRO A 72 8.34 5.15 -15.67
N GLU A 73 7.89 4.03 -15.11
CA GLU A 73 7.75 2.77 -15.87
C GLU A 73 6.71 2.91 -16.99
N THR A 74 5.63 3.65 -16.72
CA THR A 74 4.60 3.95 -17.72
C THR A 74 5.17 4.85 -18.82
N GLU A 75 5.92 5.90 -18.46
CA GLU A 75 6.59 6.78 -19.42
C GLU A 75 7.58 6.01 -20.31
N LEU A 76 8.43 5.17 -19.70
CA LEU A 76 9.37 4.34 -20.45
C LEU A 76 8.67 3.37 -21.41
N ALA A 77 7.53 2.78 -21.01
CA ALA A 77 6.74 1.92 -21.87
C ALA A 77 6.20 2.69 -23.09
N ILE A 78 5.72 3.92 -22.89
CA ILE A 78 5.27 4.80 -23.98
C ILE A 78 6.45 5.14 -24.91
N HIS A 79 7.60 5.53 -24.35
CA HIS A 79 8.79 5.87 -25.15
C HIS A 79 9.30 4.68 -25.96
N ARG A 80 9.37 3.49 -25.36
CA ARG A 80 9.77 2.26 -26.06
C ARG A 80 8.82 1.95 -27.21
N ARG A 81 7.51 2.02 -26.96
CA ARG A 81 6.51 1.79 -28.01
C ARG A 81 6.60 2.82 -29.14
N ALA A 82 6.83 4.08 -28.82
CA ALA A 82 7.05 5.13 -29.82
C ALA A 82 8.31 4.85 -30.66
N ALA A 83 9.42 4.47 -30.02
CA ALA A 83 10.67 4.13 -30.69
C ALA A 83 10.53 2.91 -31.62
N GLU A 84 9.78 1.88 -31.21
CA GLU A 84 9.47 0.71 -32.06
C GLU A 84 8.65 1.11 -33.29
N LEU A 85 7.61 1.93 -33.12
CA LEU A 85 6.78 2.42 -34.22
C LEU A 85 7.59 3.29 -35.20
N LEU A 86 8.47 4.16 -34.69
CA LEU A 86 9.39 4.97 -35.50
C LEU A 86 10.46 4.13 -36.20
N GLY A 87 11.00 3.11 -35.53
CA GLY A 87 11.96 2.16 -36.11
C GLY A 87 11.33 1.32 -37.23
N GLU A 88 10.07 0.91 -37.09
CA GLU A 88 9.32 0.24 -38.15
C GLU A 88 8.99 1.20 -39.30
N ALA A 89 8.68 2.47 -39.01
CA ALA A 89 8.42 3.49 -40.03
C ALA A 89 9.68 3.91 -40.83
N THR A 90 10.86 3.86 -40.20
CA THR A 90 12.14 4.16 -40.84
C THR A 90 12.78 2.95 -41.51
N ARG A 91 12.19 1.76 -41.40
CA ARG A 91 12.59 0.57 -42.14
C ARG A 91 12.30 0.82 -43.63
N PRO A 92 13.32 1.03 -44.48
CA PRO A 92 13.07 1.37 -45.87
C PRO A 92 12.42 0.17 -46.55
N LYS A 93 11.17 0.36 -46.98
CA LYS A 93 10.42 -0.66 -47.72
C LYS A 93 11.07 -0.84 -49.08
N GLY A 94 11.87 -1.90 -49.22
CA GLY A 94 12.44 -2.36 -50.48
C GLY A 94 13.75 -1.67 -50.87
N GLY A 95 14.85 -2.09 -50.25
CA GLY A 95 16.16 -1.96 -50.89
C GLY A 95 16.24 -2.93 -52.07
N THR A 96 15.84 -2.48 -53.26
CA THR A 96 16.11 -3.19 -54.51
C THR A 96 17.63 -3.24 -54.73
N LYS A 97 18.18 -4.45 -54.81
CA LYS A 97 19.56 -4.69 -55.26
C LYS A 97 19.74 -4.14 -56.69
N PRO A 98 20.77 -3.34 -57.00
CA PRO A 98 21.32 -3.33 -58.33
C PRO A 98 22.47 -4.34 -58.39
N SER A 99 22.31 -5.35 -59.25
CA SER A 99 23.42 -6.13 -59.78
C SER A 99 24.34 -5.24 -60.60
N ALA A 100 25.65 -5.33 -60.39
CA ALA A 100 26.71 -5.19 -61.38
C ALA A 100 28.00 -5.78 -60.82
#